data_AF-A0A497QRW9-F1
#
_entry.id   AF-A0A497QRW9-F1
#
_cell.length_a   1.000
_cell.length_b   1.000
_cell.length_c   1.000
_cell.angle_alpha   90.00
_cell.angle_beta   90.00
_cell.angle_gamma   90.00
#
_symmetry.space_group_name_H-M   'P 1'
#
loop_
_entity.id
_entity.type
_entity.pdbx_description
1 polymer ?
#
loop_
_entity_poly.entity_id
_entity_poly.type
_entity_poly.pdbx_seq_one_letter_code
_entity_poly.pdbx_strand_id
1 'polypeptide(L)'
;MTHDSEKVGIALGENFVDFLTRIDKISLEKIVEVAARCDCPEEFAGVVYLLETDLNIDIKLTLSDLKAELERLKKVDSLPPEIETYRYSFAVNEGKWIAFLRGTFFDNLREEIVSLYRLFNKIGKTKGSDLITLATQIMMERQFVAANKIIPVLERWVEEHPKATELDATLQVYASLINKPLQEGLREELDKARIELVKQIEVLGEILSNAEQSNWILRSLIEAEILYEDLNQPLEEVSSKGLADIIIWLMAENYEKKIGDYSTKEDISKLIMRFQLESALGLATASPQAKLEYNLLSLNYKDKMAKPKLAEKIILEAWKEARISRQPQEVGRELLALLIDYSNLPSSFLNKIPKHYEYITSYYQGDKIRLERALKRIKIKGTAPTETEMQEAVILDYLIQFVQNYIVNKMKANPKDLVVPEEKTDLDISLAERDIIDMIDAAIRRGIRSQDKRRAYHILEEQISSLYQRMLNLTQNELSVGEVIIYGIFNMYGIKISRQKAQEFILKHFKRMNVSLETSTKKRIDSVVQKALCIEIEEKILDRNIK
;
A
#
# COMPACT_ATOMS: atom_id res chain seq x y z
N MET A 1 -21.61 21.00 18.43
CA MET A 1 -20.33 21.71 18.28
C MET A 1 -19.27 21.26 19.31
N THR A 2 -19.62 20.60 20.42
CA THR A 2 -18.66 20.11 21.43
C THR A 2 -17.93 18.79 21.10
N HIS A 3 -18.38 18.03 20.09
CA HIS A 3 -17.85 16.69 19.80
C HIS A 3 -16.59 16.67 18.91
N ASP A 4 -16.29 17.74 18.18
CA ASP A 4 -15.13 17.76 17.27
C ASP A 4 -13.92 18.50 17.87
N SER A 5 -14.13 19.44 18.81
CA SER A 5 -13.06 19.95 19.69
C SER A 5 -12.46 18.85 20.56
N GLU A 6 -13.29 17.87 20.94
CA GLU A 6 -12.89 16.67 21.68
C GLU A 6 -11.95 15.78 20.85
N LYS A 7 -12.16 15.65 19.53
CA LYS A 7 -11.29 14.85 18.64
C LYS A 7 -9.94 15.51 18.37
N VAL A 8 -9.89 16.83 18.26
CA VAL A 8 -8.61 17.56 18.22
C VAL A 8 -7.90 17.38 19.55
N GLY A 9 -8.62 17.51 20.67
CA GLY A 9 -8.11 17.20 22.01
C GLY A 9 -7.63 15.75 22.19
N ILE A 10 -8.19 14.77 21.48
CA ILE A 10 -7.76 13.36 21.48
C ILE A 10 -6.52 13.17 20.59
N ALA A 11 -6.46 13.75 19.38
CA ALA A 11 -5.30 13.65 18.49
C ALA A 11 -4.05 14.36 19.06
N LEU A 12 -4.30 15.47 19.76
CA LEU A 12 -3.35 16.16 20.61
C LEU A 12 -3.03 15.28 21.85
N GLY A 13 -4.03 14.91 22.65
CA GLY A 13 -3.88 14.22 23.95
C GLY A 13 -3.26 12.82 23.94
N GLU A 14 -3.57 11.96 22.96
CA GLU A 14 -3.06 10.57 22.90
C GLU A 14 -1.56 10.50 22.55
N ASN A 15 -1.00 11.55 21.91
CA ASN A 15 0.45 11.68 21.65
C ASN A 15 1.18 12.54 22.71
N PHE A 16 0.46 13.28 23.58
CA PHE A 16 1.04 14.26 24.49
C PHE A 16 1.52 13.76 25.84
N VAL A 17 0.89 12.71 26.39
CA VAL A 17 1.41 12.05 27.61
C VAL A 17 2.77 11.40 27.32
N ASP A 18 2.99 10.97 26.07
CA ASP A 18 4.26 10.44 25.61
C ASP A 18 5.34 11.54 25.46
N PHE A 19 4.97 12.78 25.09
CA PHE A 19 5.93 13.86 24.83
C PHE A 19 6.74 14.27 26.08
N LEU A 20 6.06 14.62 27.19
CA LEU A 20 6.75 14.97 28.44
C LEU A 20 7.57 13.79 28.97
N THR A 21 6.96 12.58 28.97
CA THR A 21 7.62 11.35 29.43
C THR A 21 8.89 11.03 28.63
N ARG A 22 8.95 11.41 27.34
CA ARG A 22 10.13 11.24 26.49
C ARG A 22 11.20 12.27 26.77
N ILE A 23 10.82 13.52 27.04
CA ILE A 23 11.79 14.55 27.46
C ILE A 23 12.42 14.16 28.79
N ASP A 24 11.62 13.72 29.77
CA ASP A 24 12.11 13.32 31.10
C ASP A 24 13.03 12.09 31.06
N LYS A 25 13.04 11.32 29.97
CA LYS A 25 13.96 10.19 29.75
C LYS A 25 15.31 10.60 29.15
N ILE A 26 15.45 11.83 28.69
CA ILE A 26 16.71 12.34 28.15
C ILE A 26 17.68 12.54 29.33
N SER A 27 18.91 12.05 29.21
CA SER A 27 19.89 12.21 30.28
C SER A 27 20.31 13.68 30.41
N LEU A 28 20.62 14.10 31.63
CA LEU A 28 21.03 15.48 31.91
C LEU A 28 22.29 15.86 31.11
N GLU A 29 23.24 14.94 30.95
CA GLU A 29 24.45 15.18 30.16
C GLU A 29 24.10 15.53 28.71
N LYS A 30 23.06 14.89 28.16
CA LYS A 30 22.62 15.15 26.79
C LYS A 30 21.91 16.51 26.67
N ILE A 31 21.11 16.87 27.66
CA ILE A 31 20.46 18.20 27.73
C ILE A 31 21.53 19.29 27.75
N VAL A 32 22.54 19.17 28.61
CA VAL A 32 23.65 20.13 28.72
C VAL A 32 24.46 20.20 27.41
N GLU A 33 24.75 19.06 26.78
CA GLU A 33 25.43 19.01 25.48
C GLU A 33 24.65 19.78 24.41
N VAL A 34 23.33 19.58 24.34
CA VAL A 34 22.46 20.24 23.35
C VAL A 34 22.34 21.74 23.66
N ALA A 35 22.19 22.12 24.93
CA ALA A 35 22.15 23.51 25.37
C ALA A 35 23.41 24.27 24.92
N ALA A 36 24.59 23.69 25.17
CA ALA A 36 25.87 24.26 24.76
C ALA A 36 26.04 24.31 23.23
N ARG A 37 25.62 23.26 22.53
CA ARG A 37 25.69 23.18 21.05
C ARG A 37 24.81 24.23 20.38
N CYS A 38 23.64 24.49 20.95
CA CYS A 38 22.60 25.30 20.33
C CYS A 38 22.50 26.72 20.90
N ASP A 39 23.33 27.06 21.89
CA ASP A 39 23.33 28.34 22.60
C ASP A 39 21.92 28.69 23.11
N CYS A 40 21.30 27.74 23.84
CA CYS A 40 19.97 27.90 24.41
C CYS A 40 19.91 27.47 25.88
N PRO A 41 18.90 27.95 26.64
CA PRO A 41 18.68 27.49 28.00
C PRO A 41 18.43 25.97 28.07
N GLU A 42 18.87 25.33 29.16
CA GLU A 42 18.73 23.89 29.35
C GLU A 42 17.27 23.43 29.31
N GLU A 43 16.36 24.28 29.78
CA GLU A 43 14.91 24.04 29.77
C GLU A 43 14.36 23.86 28.34
N PHE A 44 15.04 24.43 27.34
CA PHE A 44 14.65 24.34 25.93
C PHE A 44 15.35 23.18 25.23
N ALA A 45 16.55 22.82 25.70
CA ALA A 45 17.42 21.86 25.05
C ALA A 45 16.79 20.45 24.94
N GLY A 46 16.04 20.00 25.96
CA GLY A 46 15.33 18.72 25.91
C GLY A 46 14.26 18.66 24.81
N VAL A 47 13.46 19.72 24.67
CA VAL A 47 12.42 19.84 23.63
C VAL A 47 13.06 19.90 22.25
N VAL A 48 14.08 20.73 22.09
CA VAL A 48 14.84 20.89 20.84
C VAL A 48 15.44 19.57 20.39
N TYR A 49 16.08 18.84 21.31
CA TYR A 49 16.65 17.54 21.02
C TYR A 49 15.58 16.56 20.53
N LEU A 50 14.46 16.46 21.24
CA LEU A 50 13.39 15.52 20.89
C LEU A 50 12.81 15.80 19.51
N LEU A 51 12.54 17.08 19.19
CA LEU A 51 11.98 17.48 17.90
C LEU A 51 12.96 17.25 16.75
N GLU A 52 14.26 17.47 16.99
CA GLU A 52 15.32 17.14 16.02
C GLU A 52 15.39 15.63 15.77
N THR A 53 15.46 14.81 16.83
CA THR A 53 15.70 13.37 16.66
C THR A 53 14.48 12.62 16.16
N ASP A 54 13.29 13.00 16.61
CA ASP A 54 12.10 12.18 16.44
C ASP A 54 11.24 12.64 15.26
N LEU A 55 11.23 13.95 15.00
CA LEU A 55 10.45 14.57 13.92
C LEU A 55 11.34 15.18 12.83
N ASN A 56 12.67 15.14 12.97
CA ASN A 56 13.61 15.71 12.00
C ASN A 56 13.33 17.20 11.71
N ILE A 57 12.89 17.94 12.73
CA ILE A 57 12.67 19.39 12.67
C ILE A 57 14.01 20.09 12.95
N ASP A 58 14.34 21.12 12.15
CA ASP A 58 15.56 21.89 12.35
C ASP A 58 15.54 22.60 13.71
N ILE A 59 16.58 22.37 14.51
CA ILE A 59 16.81 23.02 15.80
C ILE A 59 16.59 24.53 15.74
N LYS A 60 17.10 25.18 14.69
CA LYS A 60 17.01 26.64 14.55
C LYS A 60 15.57 27.11 14.41
N LEU A 61 14.73 26.32 13.75
CA LEU A 61 13.30 26.61 13.61
C LEU A 61 12.61 26.44 14.95
N THR A 62 12.84 25.32 15.64
CA THR A 62 12.27 25.09 16.98
C THR A 62 12.65 26.20 17.96
N LEU A 63 13.92 26.59 18.01
CA LEU A 63 14.36 27.69 18.86
C LEU A 63 13.78 29.03 18.44
N SER A 64 13.59 29.26 17.15
CA SER A 64 12.96 30.47 16.65
C SER A 64 11.49 30.55 17.08
N ASP A 65 10.75 29.46 17.02
CA ASP A 65 9.34 29.41 17.43
C ASP A 65 9.21 29.66 18.94
N LEU A 66 10.02 28.96 19.76
CA LEU A 66 10.06 29.16 21.21
C LEU A 66 10.38 30.63 21.59
N LYS A 67 11.33 31.26 20.88
CA LYS A 67 11.69 32.67 21.10
C LYS A 67 10.58 33.62 20.63
N ALA A 68 9.96 33.33 19.49
CA ALA A 68 8.86 34.14 18.97
C ALA A 68 7.69 34.18 19.94
N GLU A 69 7.33 33.04 20.53
CA GLU A 69 6.26 32.96 21.51
C GLU A 69 6.61 33.65 22.82
N LEU A 70 7.86 33.53 23.32
CA LEU A 70 8.31 34.31 24.47
C LEU A 70 8.20 35.82 24.23
N GLU A 71 8.61 36.31 23.05
CA GLU A 71 8.50 37.73 22.72
C GLU A 71 7.03 38.17 22.58
N ARG A 72 6.13 37.29 22.11
CA ARG A 72 4.69 37.56 22.12
C ARG A 72 4.16 37.70 23.55
N LEU A 73 4.47 36.73 24.42
CA LEU A 73 4.09 36.76 25.84
C LEU A 73 4.63 37.99 26.56
N LYS A 74 5.83 38.45 26.20
CA LYS A 74 6.42 39.70 26.72
C LYS A 74 5.62 40.93 26.33
N LYS A 75 5.15 41.03 25.09
CA LYS A 75 4.33 42.16 24.62
C LYS A 75 3.00 42.27 25.35
N VAL A 76 2.53 41.17 25.93
CA VAL A 76 1.22 41.10 26.60
C VAL A 76 1.33 40.89 28.12
N ASP A 77 2.53 41.13 28.69
CA ASP A 77 2.85 41.00 30.12
C ASP A 77 2.46 39.65 30.72
N SER A 78 2.69 38.56 29.97
CA SER A 78 2.36 37.18 30.36
C SER A 78 3.57 36.23 30.27
N LEU A 79 4.78 36.78 30.39
CA LEU A 79 6.01 35.98 30.40
C LEU A 79 6.00 34.95 31.55
N PRO A 80 6.48 33.73 31.31
CA PRO A 80 6.74 32.80 32.40
C PRO A 80 7.80 33.41 33.34
N PRO A 81 7.65 33.23 34.67
CA PRO A 81 8.69 33.64 35.62
C PRO A 81 10.07 33.08 35.22
N GLU A 82 11.15 33.81 35.52
CA GLU A 82 12.53 33.37 35.33
C GLU A 82 12.93 32.30 36.37
N ILE A 83 12.13 31.25 36.46
CA ILE A 83 12.30 30.08 37.31
C ILE A 83 12.27 28.87 36.40
N GLU A 84 13.29 28.01 36.52
CA GLU A 84 13.52 26.86 35.63
C GLU A 84 12.27 26.01 35.40
N THR A 85 11.51 25.70 36.47
CA THR A 85 10.30 24.87 36.38
C THR A 85 9.21 25.49 35.50
N TYR A 86 9.03 26.81 35.53
CA TYR A 86 8.05 27.51 34.71
C TYR A 86 8.52 27.61 33.25
N ARG A 87 9.81 27.88 33.03
CA ARG A 87 10.39 27.93 31.67
C ARG A 87 10.38 26.55 31.00
N TYR A 88 10.63 25.50 31.77
CA TYR A 88 10.51 24.12 31.30
C TYR A 88 9.07 23.77 30.93
N SER A 89 8.11 24.07 31.80
CA SER A 89 6.69 23.85 31.49
C SER A 89 6.24 24.61 30.25
N PHE A 90 6.70 25.86 30.08
CA PHE A 90 6.47 26.64 28.87
C PHE A 90 7.05 25.93 27.64
N ALA A 91 8.34 25.56 27.68
CA ALA A 91 9.02 24.92 26.56
C ALA A 91 8.36 23.60 26.15
N VAL A 92 7.91 22.80 27.11
CA VAL A 92 7.20 21.54 26.85
C VAL A 92 5.85 21.80 26.18
N ASN A 93 5.08 22.78 26.67
CA ASN A 93 3.77 23.09 26.09
C ASN A 93 3.89 23.66 24.68
N GLU A 94 4.80 24.58 24.45
CA GLU A 94 5.06 25.12 23.11
C GLU A 94 5.67 24.05 22.18
N GLY A 95 6.57 23.22 22.71
CA GLY A 95 7.16 22.10 21.98
C GLY A 95 6.12 21.13 21.41
N LYS A 96 4.99 20.93 22.10
CA LYS A 96 3.85 20.14 21.61
C LYS A 96 3.18 20.79 20.40
N TRP A 97 2.97 22.10 20.44
CA TRP A 97 2.42 22.84 19.31
C TRP A 97 3.35 22.82 18.10
N ILE A 98 4.65 23.01 18.32
CA ILE A 98 5.67 22.89 17.26
C ILE A 98 5.67 21.48 16.66
N ALA A 99 5.64 20.43 17.50
CA ALA A 99 5.58 19.03 17.06
C ALA A 99 4.36 18.76 16.18
N PHE A 100 3.20 19.28 16.58
CA PHE A 100 1.95 19.09 15.86
C PHE A 100 1.94 19.86 14.54
N LEU A 101 2.19 21.17 14.59
CA LEU A 101 2.09 22.06 13.43
C LEU A 101 3.17 21.75 12.38
N ARG A 102 4.42 21.53 12.78
CA ARG A 102 5.52 21.22 11.83
C ARG A 102 5.66 19.73 11.52
N GLY A 103 5.06 18.86 12.32
CA GLY A 103 5.07 17.42 12.12
C GLY A 103 3.81 16.96 11.39
N THR A 104 2.81 16.53 12.17
CA THR A 104 1.72 15.69 11.65
C THR A 104 0.54 16.45 11.06
N PHE A 105 0.33 17.72 11.42
CA PHE A 105 -0.87 18.46 11.03
C PHE A 105 -1.05 18.55 9.51
N PHE A 106 -0.02 18.98 8.79
CA PHE A 106 -0.11 19.13 7.33
C PHE A 106 -0.11 17.80 6.59
N ASP A 107 0.52 16.76 7.15
CA ASP A 107 0.45 15.41 6.60
C ASP A 107 -0.99 14.86 6.66
N ASN A 108 -1.70 15.13 7.76
CA ASN A 108 -3.10 14.74 7.96
C ASN A 108 -4.11 15.53 7.10
N LEU A 109 -3.70 16.68 6.57
CA LEU A 109 -4.51 17.53 5.68
C LEU A 109 -4.19 17.30 4.20
N ARG A 110 -3.16 16.51 3.91
CA ARG A 110 -2.58 16.44 2.58
C ARG A 110 -3.57 15.94 1.54
N GLU A 111 -4.35 14.91 1.85
CA GLU A 111 -5.28 14.32 0.87
C GLU A 111 -6.40 15.28 0.49
N GLU A 112 -6.98 15.97 1.47
CA GLU A 112 -8.03 16.97 1.28
C GLU A 112 -7.53 18.16 0.46
N ILE A 113 -6.33 18.68 0.77
CA ILE A 113 -5.73 19.79 0.01
C ILE A 113 -5.39 19.37 -1.43
N VAL A 114 -4.89 18.15 -1.63
CA VAL A 114 -4.63 17.62 -2.98
C VAL A 114 -5.92 17.47 -3.78
N SER A 115 -7.00 17.03 -3.13
CA SER A 115 -8.33 16.96 -3.74
C SER A 115 -8.80 18.35 -4.17
N LEU A 116 -8.75 19.34 -3.27
CA LEU A 116 -9.10 20.73 -3.55
C LEU A 116 -8.29 21.33 -4.70
N TYR A 117 -6.97 21.17 -4.67
CA TYR A 117 -6.09 21.67 -5.73
C TYR A 117 -6.42 21.08 -7.11
N ARG A 118 -6.79 19.79 -7.17
CA ARG A 118 -7.24 19.15 -8.41
C ARG A 118 -8.57 19.71 -8.91
N LEU A 119 -9.47 20.11 -8.01
CA LEU A 119 -10.73 20.76 -8.37
C LEU A 119 -10.45 22.17 -8.93
N PHE A 120 -9.60 22.98 -8.28
CA PHE A 120 -9.19 24.29 -8.80
C PHE A 120 -8.58 24.20 -10.20
N ASN A 121 -7.74 23.20 -10.45
CA ASN A 121 -7.11 23.00 -11.76
C ASN A 121 -8.05 22.63 -12.92
N LYS A 122 -9.31 22.30 -12.60
CA LYS A 122 -10.36 22.05 -13.60
C LYS A 122 -11.10 23.35 -13.97
N ILE A 123 -10.98 24.41 -13.16
CA ILE A 123 -11.51 25.73 -13.49
C ILE A 123 -10.86 26.20 -14.80
N GLY A 124 -11.67 26.64 -15.76
CA GLY A 124 -11.25 27.04 -17.11
C GLY A 124 -11.18 25.90 -18.14
N LYS A 125 -11.12 24.63 -17.72
CA LYS A 125 -11.21 23.46 -18.62
C LYS A 125 -12.64 22.93 -18.74
N THR A 126 -13.41 23.06 -17.67
CA THR A 126 -14.81 22.64 -17.59
C THR A 126 -15.74 23.75 -18.07
N LYS A 127 -16.85 23.40 -18.73
CA LYS A 127 -17.84 24.34 -19.29
C LYS A 127 -19.27 23.91 -18.99
N GLY A 128 -20.23 24.81 -19.12
CA GLY A 128 -21.67 24.51 -19.00
C GLY A 128 -22.07 24.05 -17.59
N SER A 129 -23.03 23.12 -17.51
CA SER A 129 -23.55 22.57 -16.23
C SER A 129 -22.48 21.93 -15.35
N ASP A 130 -21.44 21.36 -15.97
CA ASP A 130 -20.34 20.71 -15.24
C ASP A 130 -19.48 21.74 -14.49
N LEU A 131 -19.40 22.98 -15.01
CA LEU A 131 -18.67 24.07 -14.36
C LEU A 131 -19.39 24.54 -13.08
N ILE A 132 -20.72 24.60 -13.12
CA ILE A 132 -21.56 24.92 -11.95
C ILE A 132 -21.40 23.84 -10.88
N THR A 133 -21.43 22.57 -11.29
CA THR A 133 -21.23 21.43 -10.38
C THR A 133 -19.85 21.47 -9.74
N LEU A 134 -18.82 21.77 -10.54
CA LEU A 134 -17.45 21.94 -10.05
C LEU A 134 -17.33 23.09 -9.04
N ALA A 135 -17.92 24.26 -9.32
CA ALA A 135 -17.90 25.40 -8.40
C ALA A 135 -18.60 25.08 -7.08
N THR A 136 -19.76 24.42 -7.14
CA THR A 136 -20.49 23.92 -5.96
C THR A 136 -19.62 22.97 -5.14
N GLN A 137 -18.96 22.01 -5.80
CA GLN A 137 -18.09 21.04 -5.15
C GLN A 137 -16.89 21.72 -4.46
N ILE A 138 -16.27 22.70 -5.11
CA ILE A 138 -15.15 23.47 -4.53
C ILE A 138 -15.61 24.17 -3.25
N MET A 139 -16.73 24.88 -3.28
CA MET A 139 -17.24 25.60 -2.11
C MET A 139 -17.54 24.66 -0.93
N MET A 140 -18.19 23.53 -1.20
CA MET A 140 -18.51 22.54 -0.15
C MET A 140 -17.25 21.92 0.45
N GLU A 141 -16.27 21.56 -0.38
CA GLU A 141 -15.04 20.93 0.10
C GLU A 141 -14.19 21.92 0.92
N ARG A 142 -14.11 23.20 0.50
CA ARG A 142 -13.45 24.26 1.28
C ARG A 142 -14.08 24.42 2.65
N GLN A 143 -15.41 24.55 2.68
CA GLN A 143 -16.17 24.69 3.92
C GLN A 143 -15.94 23.49 4.84
N PHE A 144 -15.92 22.27 4.28
CA PHE A 144 -15.65 21.06 5.05
C PHE A 144 -14.25 21.07 5.68
N VAL A 145 -13.21 21.35 4.90
CA VAL A 145 -11.82 21.38 5.39
C VAL A 145 -11.63 22.49 6.42
N ALA A 146 -12.13 23.69 6.14
CA ALA A 146 -12.02 24.83 7.05
C ALA A 146 -12.67 24.49 8.40
N ALA A 147 -13.95 24.11 8.39
CA ALA A 147 -14.73 23.88 9.61
C ALA A 147 -14.26 22.67 10.44
N ASN A 148 -13.84 21.58 9.79
CA ASN A 148 -13.57 20.33 10.49
C ASN A 148 -12.09 20.10 10.82
N LYS A 149 -11.16 20.86 10.21
CA LYS A 149 -9.72 20.59 10.34
C LYS A 149 -8.91 21.80 10.75
N ILE A 150 -9.17 22.98 10.19
CA ILE A 150 -8.30 24.15 10.40
C ILE A 150 -8.85 25.05 11.51
N ILE A 151 -10.13 25.44 11.46
CA ILE A 151 -10.75 26.29 12.50
C ILE A 151 -10.56 25.69 13.91
N PRO A 152 -10.80 24.39 14.16
CA PRO A 152 -10.57 23.81 15.48
C PRO A 152 -9.13 23.94 16.00
N VAL A 153 -8.15 23.98 15.10
CA VAL A 153 -6.74 24.17 15.45
C VAL A 153 -6.46 25.63 15.78
N LEU A 154 -7.01 26.57 15.02
CA LEU A 154 -6.88 28.01 15.28
C LEU A 154 -7.52 28.38 16.63
N GLU A 155 -8.77 27.96 16.84
CA GLU A 155 -9.52 28.19 18.08
C GLU A 155 -8.79 27.61 19.29
N ARG A 156 -8.30 26.37 19.18
CA ARG A 156 -7.59 25.73 20.28
C ARG A 156 -6.24 26.40 20.58
N TRP A 157 -5.52 26.83 19.55
CA TRP A 157 -4.28 27.58 19.75
C TRP A 157 -4.56 28.89 20.48
N VAL A 158 -5.57 29.66 20.04
CA VAL A 158 -5.96 30.92 20.72
C VAL A 158 -6.40 30.68 22.17
N GLU A 159 -7.13 29.60 22.45
CA GLU A 159 -7.56 29.24 23.81
C GLU A 159 -6.37 28.99 24.74
N GLU A 160 -5.31 28.32 24.25
CA GLU A 160 -4.14 27.96 25.04
C GLU A 160 -3.08 29.07 25.13
N HIS A 161 -3.17 30.10 24.28
CA HIS A 161 -2.19 31.19 24.20
C HIS A 161 -2.78 32.50 24.72
N PRO A 162 -2.34 32.99 25.91
CA PRO A 162 -2.92 34.18 26.52
C PRO A 162 -2.90 35.40 25.61
N LYS A 163 -4.06 36.04 25.43
CA LYS A 163 -4.25 37.25 24.61
C LYS A 163 -3.82 37.08 23.14
N ALA A 164 -3.73 35.85 22.64
CA ALA A 164 -3.56 35.57 21.23
C ALA A 164 -4.79 35.99 20.42
N THR A 165 -4.56 36.34 19.16
CA THR A 165 -5.62 36.53 18.15
C THR A 165 -5.64 35.35 17.17
N GLU A 166 -6.74 35.19 16.44
CA GLU A 166 -6.83 34.19 15.37
C GLU A 166 -5.80 34.44 14.26
N LEU A 167 -5.42 35.71 14.04
CA LEU A 167 -4.36 36.09 13.12
C LEU A 167 -2.99 35.59 13.61
N ASP A 168 -2.68 35.70 14.90
CA ASP A 168 -1.44 35.14 15.47
C ASP A 168 -1.36 33.63 15.23
N ALA A 169 -2.47 32.91 15.51
CA ALA A 169 -2.57 31.48 15.25
C ALA A 169 -2.36 31.15 13.77
N THR A 170 -2.97 31.94 12.88
CA THR A 170 -2.86 31.78 11.43
C THR A 170 -1.44 31.98 10.93
N LEU A 171 -0.74 33.01 11.44
CA LEU A 171 0.66 33.25 11.11
C LEU A 171 1.56 32.10 11.59
N GLN A 172 1.29 31.55 12.76
CA GLN A 172 2.04 30.42 13.31
C GLN A 172 1.84 29.14 12.46
N VAL A 173 0.59 28.85 12.07
CA VAL A 173 0.27 27.76 11.14
C VAL A 173 0.96 28.01 9.80
N TYR A 174 0.87 29.23 9.25
CA TYR A 174 1.48 29.53 7.96
C TYR A 174 3.01 29.41 7.97
N ALA A 175 3.68 29.93 8.99
CA ALA A 175 5.13 29.77 9.18
C ALA A 175 5.53 28.29 9.21
N SER A 176 4.73 27.47 9.88
CA SER A 176 4.92 26.02 9.95
C SER A 176 4.74 25.36 8.57
N LEU A 177 3.72 25.76 7.80
CA LEU A 177 3.41 25.22 6.46
C LEU A 177 4.56 25.42 5.47
N ILE A 178 5.15 26.61 5.46
CA ILE A 178 6.27 26.95 4.57
C ILE A 178 7.64 26.59 5.17
N ASN A 179 7.64 25.99 6.36
CA ASN A 179 8.82 25.60 7.12
C ASN A 179 9.83 26.75 7.31
N LYS A 180 9.33 27.94 7.67
CA LYS A 180 10.13 29.13 7.99
C LYS A 180 9.90 29.59 9.44
N PRO A 181 10.83 30.36 10.02
CA PRO A 181 10.59 31.03 11.30
C PRO A 181 9.48 32.08 11.16
N LEU A 182 8.78 32.38 12.26
CA LEU A 182 7.86 33.50 12.34
C LEU A 182 8.64 34.82 12.17
N GLN A 183 8.37 35.56 11.09
CA GLN A 183 9.07 36.79 10.71
C GLN A 183 8.08 37.85 10.23
N GLU A 184 8.49 39.13 10.27
CA GLU A 184 7.65 40.28 9.91
C GLU A 184 7.01 40.14 8.51
N GLY A 185 7.74 39.57 7.53
CA GLY A 185 7.28 39.42 6.14
C GLY A 185 6.11 38.46 5.90
N LEU A 186 5.76 37.61 6.87
CA LEU A 186 4.69 36.62 6.69
C LEU A 186 3.31 37.26 6.65
N ARG A 187 3.13 38.40 7.32
CA ARG A 187 1.85 39.12 7.32
C ARG A 187 1.54 39.68 5.93
N GLU A 188 2.52 40.25 5.24
CA GLU A 188 2.32 40.75 3.88
C GLU A 188 2.12 39.60 2.88
N GLU A 189 2.77 38.45 3.08
CA GLU A 189 2.51 37.25 2.26
C GLU A 189 1.07 36.74 2.48
N LEU A 190 0.59 36.72 3.72
CA LEU A 190 -0.78 36.32 4.07
C LEU A 190 -1.83 37.28 3.49
N ASP A 191 -1.58 38.59 3.52
CA ASP A 191 -2.47 39.59 2.94
C ASP A 191 -2.53 39.53 1.41
N LYS A 192 -1.39 39.25 0.75
CA LYS A 192 -1.37 38.98 -0.71
C LYS A 192 -2.22 37.76 -1.06
N ALA A 193 -2.05 36.68 -0.29
CA ALA A 193 -2.83 35.45 -0.46
C ALA A 193 -4.33 35.69 -0.25
N ARG A 194 -4.72 36.52 0.72
CA ARG A 194 -6.10 36.99 0.90
C ARG A 194 -6.63 37.68 -0.35
N ILE A 195 -5.90 38.64 -0.91
CA ILE A 195 -6.31 39.39 -2.12
C ILE A 195 -6.48 38.46 -3.32
N GLU A 196 -5.58 37.48 -3.49
CA GLU A 196 -5.69 36.49 -4.57
C GLU A 196 -6.88 35.55 -4.38
N LEU A 197 -7.12 35.13 -3.14
CA LEU A 197 -8.26 34.30 -2.80
C LEU A 197 -9.59 35.02 -3.04
N VAL A 198 -9.71 36.31 -2.70
CA VAL A 198 -10.93 37.11 -2.98
C VAL A 198 -11.30 37.03 -4.45
N LYS A 199 -10.33 37.18 -5.36
CA LYS A 199 -10.56 37.07 -6.82
C LYS A 199 -11.06 35.70 -7.22
N GLN A 200 -10.59 34.64 -6.57
CA GLN A 200 -11.08 33.29 -6.85
C GLN A 200 -12.52 33.09 -6.38
N ILE A 201 -12.86 33.59 -5.19
CA ILE A 201 -14.21 33.50 -4.65
C ILE A 201 -15.18 34.30 -5.52
N GLU A 202 -14.76 35.47 -6.03
CA GLU A 202 -15.54 36.27 -6.99
C GLU A 202 -15.89 35.45 -8.24
N VAL A 203 -14.91 34.80 -8.86
CA VAL A 203 -15.14 33.92 -10.03
C VAL A 203 -16.10 32.76 -9.71
N LEU A 204 -15.98 32.15 -8.54
CA LEU A 204 -16.90 31.07 -8.12
C LEU A 204 -18.32 31.60 -7.90
N GLY A 205 -18.46 32.78 -7.29
CA GLY A 205 -19.74 33.47 -7.10
C GLY A 205 -20.42 33.81 -8.43
N GLU A 206 -19.67 34.31 -9.41
CA GLU A 206 -20.17 34.55 -10.77
C GLU A 206 -20.68 33.27 -11.44
N ILE A 207 -19.96 32.15 -11.32
CA ILE A 207 -20.40 30.86 -11.87
C ILE A 207 -21.71 30.41 -11.21
N LEU A 208 -21.81 30.52 -9.89
CA LEU A 208 -22.95 30.04 -9.10
C LEU A 208 -24.19 30.93 -9.24
N SER A 209 -24.04 32.24 -9.35
CA SER A 209 -25.14 33.20 -9.54
C SER A 209 -25.85 33.03 -10.89
N ASN A 210 -25.13 32.58 -11.92
CA ASN A 210 -25.67 32.34 -13.26
C ASN A 210 -26.31 30.95 -13.44
N ALA A 211 -26.33 30.12 -12.39
CA ALA A 211 -26.84 28.76 -12.45
C ALA A 211 -28.35 28.65 -12.22
N GLU A 212 -28.95 27.59 -12.77
CA GLU A 212 -30.31 27.19 -12.39
C GLU A 212 -30.34 26.78 -10.91
N GLN A 213 -31.29 27.36 -10.16
CA GLN A 213 -31.28 27.32 -8.70
C GLN A 213 -31.67 25.94 -8.17
N SER A 214 -30.70 25.23 -7.59
CA SER A 214 -30.92 24.11 -6.68
C SER A 214 -30.52 24.51 -5.26
N ASN A 215 -31.05 23.84 -4.23
CA ASN A 215 -30.73 24.16 -2.83
C ASN A 215 -29.21 24.12 -2.53
N TRP A 216 -28.46 23.23 -3.19
CA TRP A 216 -27.01 23.09 -3.01
C TRP A 216 -26.23 24.24 -3.66
N ILE A 217 -26.68 24.69 -4.83
CA ILE A 217 -26.11 25.84 -5.54
C ILE A 217 -26.37 27.11 -4.73
N LEU A 218 -27.60 27.31 -4.26
CA LEU A 218 -27.97 28.47 -3.43
C LEU A 218 -27.14 28.52 -2.14
N ARG A 219 -26.97 27.38 -1.46
CA ARG A 219 -26.13 27.29 -0.26
C ARG A 219 -24.66 27.63 -0.56
N SER A 220 -24.13 27.16 -1.68
CA SER A 220 -22.74 27.43 -2.08
C SER A 220 -22.55 28.88 -2.49
N LEU A 221 -23.55 29.51 -3.11
CA LEU A 221 -23.55 30.92 -3.46
C LEU A 221 -23.54 31.80 -2.20
N ILE A 222 -24.44 31.53 -1.25
CA ILE A 222 -24.47 32.23 0.05
C ILE A 222 -23.12 32.08 0.77
N GLU A 223 -22.55 30.87 0.75
CA GLU A 223 -21.25 30.62 1.37
C GLU A 223 -20.13 31.43 0.71
N ALA A 224 -20.16 31.57 -0.62
CA ALA A 224 -19.21 32.37 -1.38
C ALA A 224 -19.37 33.87 -1.09
N GLU A 225 -20.60 34.37 -0.99
CA GLU A 225 -20.90 35.77 -0.62
C GLU A 225 -20.40 36.10 0.78
N ILE A 226 -20.71 35.25 1.78
CA ILE A 226 -20.22 35.42 3.15
C ILE A 226 -18.69 35.44 3.19
N LEU A 227 -18.05 34.50 2.49
CA LEU A 227 -16.59 34.42 2.47
C LEU A 227 -15.98 35.61 1.72
N TYR A 228 -16.60 36.08 0.66
CA TYR A 228 -16.18 37.27 -0.07
C TYR A 228 -16.23 38.52 0.81
N GLU A 229 -17.33 38.73 1.54
CA GLU A 229 -17.48 39.86 2.47
C GLU A 229 -16.44 39.79 3.59
N ASP A 230 -16.24 38.62 4.19
CA ASP A 230 -15.26 38.38 5.26
C ASP A 230 -13.83 38.64 4.78
N LEU A 231 -13.43 38.06 3.64
CA LEU A 231 -12.08 38.23 3.11
C LEU A 231 -11.77 39.64 2.61
N ASN A 232 -12.78 40.49 2.36
CA ASN A 232 -12.57 41.90 1.99
C ASN A 232 -12.25 42.80 3.19
N GLN A 233 -12.43 42.33 4.42
CA GLN A 233 -12.09 43.06 5.64
C GLN A 233 -10.57 43.17 5.83
N PRO A 234 -10.07 44.14 6.63
CA PRO A 234 -8.69 44.13 7.10
C PRO A 234 -8.32 42.78 7.73
N LEU A 235 -7.08 42.34 7.56
CA LEU A 235 -6.63 41.00 7.97
C LEU A 235 -6.87 40.71 9.47
N GLU A 236 -6.85 41.75 10.30
CA GLU A 236 -7.14 41.69 11.74
C GLU A 236 -8.63 41.45 12.08
N GLU A 237 -9.52 41.76 11.14
CA GLU A 237 -10.98 41.66 11.29
C GLU A 237 -11.56 40.42 10.59
N VAL A 238 -10.78 39.78 9.70
CA VAL A 238 -11.17 38.52 9.03
C VAL A 238 -11.46 37.44 10.06
N SER A 239 -12.61 36.78 9.94
CA SER A 239 -13.01 35.72 10.85
C SER A 239 -12.13 34.46 10.73
N SER A 240 -12.17 33.60 11.74
CA SER A 240 -11.62 32.23 11.73
C SER A 240 -11.89 31.47 10.43
N LYS A 241 -13.07 31.66 9.82
CA LYS A 241 -13.43 31.02 8.56
C LYS A 241 -12.59 31.57 7.41
N GLY A 242 -12.56 32.89 7.22
CA GLY A 242 -11.72 33.53 6.20
C GLY A 242 -10.24 33.20 6.38
N LEU A 243 -9.73 33.22 7.61
CA LEU A 243 -8.34 32.85 7.93
C LEU A 243 -8.04 31.38 7.59
N ALA A 244 -8.95 30.46 7.92
CA ALA A 244 -8.82 29.06 7.54
C ALA A 244 -8.82 28.88 6.01
N ASP A 245 -9.69 29.61 5.30
CA ASP A 245 -9.76 29.61 3.84
C ASP A 245 -8.48 30.19 3.18
N ILE A 246 -7.83 31.16 3.80
CA ILE A 246 -6.50 31.66 3.38
C ILE A 246 -5.43 30.58 3.57
N ILE A 247 -5.44 29.86 4.70
CA ILE A 247 -4.51 28.72 4.91
C ILE A 247 -4.73 27.65 3.84
N ILE A 248 -5.97 27.28 3.54
CA ILE A 248 -6.29 26.30 2.47
C ILE A 248 -5.69 26.75 1.14
N TRP A 249 -5.86 28.03 0.80
CA TRP A 249 -5.31 28.61 -0.42
C TRP A 249 -3.78 28.49 -0.47
N LEU A 250 -3.09 28.92 0.58
CA LEU A 250 -1.64 28.84 0.69
C LEU A 250 -1.11 27.40 0.66
N MET A 251 -1.84 26.45 1.26
CA MET A 251 -1.51 25.04 1.19
C MET A 251 -1.60 24.50 -0.24
N ALA A 252 -2.65 24.87 -0.97
CA ALA A 252 -2.83 24.49 -2.37
C ALA A 252 -1.71 25.07 -3.25
N GLU A 253 -1.35 26.34 -3.08
CA GLU A 253 -0.23 26.96 -3.82
C GLU A 253 1.13 26.33 -3.49
N ASN A 254 1.41 26.06 -2.22
CA ASN A 254 2.67 25.43 -1.81
C ASN A 254 2.76 24.01 -2.41
N TYR A 255 1.63 23.29 -2.46
CA TYR A 255 1.56 22.01 -3.14
C TYR A 255 1.81 22.13 -4.66
N GLU A 256 1.23 23.14 -5.32
CA GLU A 256 1.51 23.46 -6.73
C GLU A 256 2.99 23.71 -6.97
N LYS A 257 3.63 24.56 -6.16
CA LYS A 257 5.06 24.87 -6.26
C LYS A 257 5.91 23.62 -6.10
N LYS A 258 5.60 22.78 -5.11
CA LYS A 258 6.28 21.49 -4.93
C LYS A 258 6.09 20.59 -6.15
N ILE A 259 4.88 20.45 -6.71
CA ILE A 259 4.69 19.71 -7.96
C ILE A 259 5.49 20.33 -9.10
N GLY A 260 5.47 21.66 -9.24
CA GLY A 260 6.23 22.43 -10.21
C GLY A 260 7.71 22.08 -10.17
N ASP A 261 8.30 22.08 -8.97
CA ASP A 261 9.70 21.72 -8.72
C ASP A 261 9.99 20.22 -8.94
N TYR A 262 9.01 19.35 -8.72
CA TYR A 262 9.10 17.90 -9.00
C TYR A 262 8.68 17.52 -10.42
N SER A 263 8.31 18.48 -11.28
CA SER A 263 7.73 18.20 -12.60
C SER A 263 8.71 18.48 -13.74
N THR A 264 9.56 17.51 -14.03
CA THR A 264 9.91 17.32 -15.44
C THR A 264 8.64 16.87 -16.19
N LYS A 265 8.49 17.21 -17.48
CA LYS A 265 7.37 16.71 -18.32
C LYS A 265 7.18 15.19 -18.21
N GLU A 266 8.27 14.48 -17.91
CA GLU A 266 8.29 13.04 -17.71
C GLU A 266 7.60 12.60 -16.41
N ASP A 267 7.70 13.38 -15.33
CA ASP A 267 7.03 13.13 -14.05
C ASP A 267 5.53 13.40 -14.13
N ILE A 268 5.09 14.45 -14.82
CA ILE A 268 3.65 14.74 -15.02
C ILE A 268 3.01 13.69 -15.93
N SER A 269 3.65 13.27 -17.02
CA SER A 269 3.15 12.16 -17.85
C SER A 269 3.06 10.86 -17.07
N LYS A 270 3.99 10.59 -16.15
CA LYS A 270 3.98 9.42 -15.28
C LYS A 270 2.94 9.51 -14.17
N LEU A 271 2.69 10.69 -13.61
CA LEU A 271 1.68 10.92 -12.57
C LEU A 271 0.26 10.92 -13.14
N ILE A 272 0.08 11.40 -14.38
CA ILE A 272 -1.17 11.27 -15.14
C ILE A 272 -1.39 9.81 -15.56
N MET A 273 -0.36 9.09 -16.04
CA MET A 273 -0.48 7.64 -16.28
C MET A 273 -0.80 6.89 -15.00
N ARG A 274 -0.14 7.20 -13.88
CA ARG A 274 -0.41 6.64 -12.55
C ARG A 274 -1.84 6.91 -12.10
N PHE A 275 -2.34 8.14 -12.24
CA PHE A 275 -3.69 8.50 -11.84
C PHE A 275 -4.77 7.90 -12.74
N GLN A 276 -4.50 7.80 -14.05
CA GLN A 276 -5.37 7.15 -15.02
C GLN A 276 -5.38 5.62 -14.83
N LEU A 277 -4.26 5.01 -14.45
CA LEU A 277 -4.17 3.59 -14.09
C LEU A 277 -4.77 3.30 -12.70
N GLU A 278 -4.54 4.13 -11.69
CA GLU A 278 -5.13 4.03 -10.34
C GLU A 278 -6.66 4.17 -10.39
N SER A 279 -7.17 5.04 -11.25
CA SER A 279 -8.61 5.21 -11.49
C SER A 279 -9.19 4.10 -12.38
N ALA A 280 -8.45 3.60 -13.37
CA ALA A 280 -8.89 2.49 -14.23
C ALA A 280 -8.83 1.12 -13.52
N LEU A 281 -7.96 0.95 -12.53
CA LEU A 281 -7.75 -0.31 -11.79
C LEU A 281 -8.43 -0.32 -10.42
N GLY A 282 -9.02 0.80 -9.97
CA GLY A 282 -9.69 0.88 -8.66
C GLY A 282 -8.77 0.52 -7.50
N LEU A 283 -7.56 1.11 -7.43
CA LEU A 283 -6.52 0.67 -6.47
C LEU A 283 -6.90 0.83 -4.98
N ALA A 284 -7.86 1.69 -4.63
CA ALA A 284 -8.45 1.74 -3.29
C ALA A 284 -9.25 0.47 -2.92
N THR A 285 -9.74 -0.25 -3.94
CA THR A 285 -10.45 -1.53 -3.85
C THR A 285 -9.64 -2.71 -4.42
N ALA A 286 -8.41 -2.46 -4.88
CA ALA A 286 -7.65 -3.47 -5.60
C ALA A 286 -7.12 -4.55 -4.68
N SER A 287 -6.96 -5.73 -5.27
CA SER A 287 -6.37 -6.86 -4.58
C SER A 287 -4.94 -6.50 -4.10
N PRO A 288 -4.51 -7.05 -2.95
CA PRO A 288 -3.13 -6.92 -2.48
C PRO A 288 -2.07 -7.25 -3.55
N GLN A 289 -2.40 -8.17 -4.46
CA GLN A 289 -1.58 -8.54 -5.60
C GLN A 289 -1.35 -7.37 -6.58
N ALA A 290 -2.40 -6.65 -6.97
CA ALA A 290 -2.30 -5.53 -7.90
C ALA A 290 -1.52 -4.33 -7.29
N LYS A 291 -1.63 -4.15 -5.96
CA LYS A 291 -0.82 -3.17 -5.23
C LYS A 291 0.66 -3.55 -5.19
N LEU A 292 0.99 -4.84 -4.98
CA LEU A 292 2.37 -5.31 -5.07
C LEU A 292 2.91 -5.11 -6.49
N GLU A 293 2.19 -5.53 -7.52
CA GLU A 293 2.58 -5.35 -8.93
C GLU A 293 2.89 -3.88 -9.23
N TYR A 294 2.00 -2.97 -8.82
CA TYR A 294 2.20 -1.53 -8.95
C TYR A 294 3.46 -1.05 -8.21
N ASN A 295 3.65 -1.46 -6.96
CA ASN A 295 4.81 -1.07 -6.17
C ASN A 295 6.11 -1.58 -6.78
N LEU A 296 6.12 -2.81 -7.32
CA LEU A 296 7.26 -3.39 -8.02
C LEU A 296 7.56 -2.68 -9.35
N LEU A 297 6.54 -2.31 -10.14
CA LEU A 297 6.68 -1.51 -11.37
C LEU A 297 7.26 -0.12 -11.11
N SER A 298 6.90 0.48 -9.97
CA SER A 298 7.39 1.80 -9.56
C SER A 298 8.88 1.82 -9.17
N LEU A 299 9.50 0.65 -8.93
CA LEU A 299 10.91 0.52 -8.55
C LEU A 299 11.90 0.93 -9.64
N ASN A 300 11.44 1.18 -10.87
CA ASN A 300 12.30 1.42 -12.03
C ASN A 300 12.70 2.90 -12.25
N TYR A 301 12.24 3.86 -11.44
CA TYR A 301 12.38 5.27 -11.84
C TYR A 301 13.79 5.89 -11.68
N LYS A 302 14.64 5.46 -10.73
CA LYS A 302 16.04 5.93 -10.67
C LYS A 302 16.90 4.87 -10.01
N ASP A 303 17.99 4.45 -10.66
CA ASP A 303 19.03 3.50 -10.21
C ASP A 303 19.72 3.81 -8.85
N LYS A 304 19.10 4.46 -7.86
CA LYS A 304 19.73 4.80 -6.57
C LYS A 304 18.76 4.75 -5.38
N MET A 305 18.21 3.58 -5.08
CA MET A 305 17.60 3.29 -3.76
C MET A 305 18.40 2.19 -3.06
N ALA A 306 19.57 2.55 -2.55
CA ALA A 306 20.53 1.67 -1.86
C ALA A 306 20.06 1.15 -0.49
N LYS A 307 18.75 0.96 -0.26
CA LYS A 307 18.21 0.56 1.05
C LYS A 307 17.41 -0.74 0.94
N PRO A 308 18.05 -1.90 1.21
CA PRO A 308 17.39 -3.19 1.43
C PRO A 308 16.14 -3.15 2.34
N LYS A 309 16.09 -2.16 3.25
CA LYS A 309 14.98 -1.89 4.16
C LYS A 309 13.68 -1.44 3.48
N LEU A 310 13.74 -0.77 2.33
CA LEU A 310 12.52 -0.33 1.62
C LEU A 310 11.86 -1.49 0.86
N ALA A 311 12.67 -2.33 0.21
CA ALA A 311 12.20 -3.57 -0.39
C ALA A 311 11.56 -4.50 0.65
N GLU A 312 12.20 -4.62 1.81
CA GLU A 312 11.64 -5.32 2.97
C GLU A 312 10.30 -4.71 3.40
N LYS A 313 10.19 -3.38 3.51
CA LYS A 313 8.93 -2.69 3.83
C LYS A 313 7.81 -3.01 2.84
N ILE A 314 8.08 -2.94 1.54
CA ILE A 314 7.08 -3.20 0.48
C ILE A 314 6.57 -4.65 0.55
N ILE A 315 7.48 -5.61 0.73
CA ILE A 315 7.11 -7.03 0.85
C ILE A 315 6.28 -7.25 2.12
N LEU A 316 6.68 -6.65 3.25
CA LEU A 316 5.96 -6.78 4.52
C LEU A 316 4.57 -6.14 4.46
N GLU A 317 4.40 -5.01 3.76
CA GLU A 317 3.10 -4.37 3.55
C GLU A 317 2.19 -5.23 2.66
N ALA A 318 2.69 -5.69 1.51
CA ALA A 318 1.94 -6.58 0.62
C ALA A 318 1.56 -7.90 1.31
N TRP A 319 2.48 -8.45 2.10
CA TRP A 319 2.24 -9.64 2.92
C TRP A 319 1.14 -9.41 3.94
N LYS A 320 1.24 -8.34 4.74
CA LYS A 320 0.25 -8.00 5.76
C LYS A 320 -1.16 -7.89 5.17
N GLU A 321 -1.30 -7.26 4.01
CA GLU A 321 -2.60 -7.12 3.35
C GLU A 321 -3.11 -8.44 2.78
N ALA A 322 -2.27 -9.20 2.07
CA ALA A 322 -2.67 -10.48 1.45
C ALA A 322 -2.97 -11.58 2.48
N ARG A 323 -2.31 -11.53 3.64
CA ARG A 323 -2.40 -12.55 4.68
C ARG A 323 -3.72 -12.52 5.46
N ILE A 324 -4.46 -11.42 5.44
CA ILE A 324 -5.72 -11.22 6.18
C ILE A 324 -6.74 -12.35 5.90
N SER A 325 -6.73 -12.93 4.70
CA SER A 325 -7.75 -13.90 4.28
C SER A 325 -7.22 -15.17 3.60
N ARG A 326 -5.90 -15.43 3.57
CA ARG A 326 -5.29 -16.53 2.80
C ARG A 326 -4.19 -17.26 3.57
N GLN A 327 -3.89 -18.49 3.15
CA GLN A 327 -2.80 -19.28 3.74
C GLN A 327 -1.42 -18.69 3.36
N PRO A 328 -0.43 -18.71 4.26
CA PRO A 328 0.91 -18.15 4.02
C PRO A 328 1.57 -18.62 2.72
N GLN A 329 1.44 -19.92 2.42
CA GLN A 329 2.08 -20.56 1.27
C GLN A 329 1.50 -20.04 -0.04
N GLU A 330 0.19 -19.82 -0.10
CA GLU A 330 -0.52 -19.31 -1.28
C GLU A 330 -0.09 -17.87 -1.55
N VAL A 331 -0.12 -17.02 -0.52
CA VAL A 331 0.36 -15.64 -0.59
C VAL A 331 1.81 -15.60 -1.06
N GLY A 332 2.69 -16.40 -0.45
CA GLY A 332 4.10 -16.41 -0.82
C GLY A 332 4.38 -16.89 -2.25
N ARG A 333 3.58 -17.84 -2.77
CA ARG A 333 3.68 -18.26 -4.19
C ARG A 333 3.28 -17.15 -5.15
N GLU A 334 2.19 -16.46 -4.85
CA GLU A 334 1.71 -15.33 -5.66
C GLU A 334 2.73 -14.20 -5.68
N LEU A 335 3.22 -13.78 -4.50
CA LEU A 335 4.25 -12.74 -4.40
C LEU A 335 5.54 -13.17 -5.13
N LEU A 336 5.97 -14.44 -5.01
CA LEU A 336 7.15 -14.95 -5.70
C LEU A 336 7.00 -14.98 -7.22
N ALA A 337 5.83 -15.38 -7.73
CA ALA A 337 5.56 -15.38 -9.17
C ALA A 337 5.69 -13.96 -9.75
N LEU A 338 5.13 -12.97 -9.05
CA LEU A 338 5.30 -11.57 -9.43
C LEU A 338 6.77 -11.16 -9.43
N LEU A 339 7.50 -11.44 -8.34
CA LEU A 339 8.92 -11.10 -8.26
C LEU A 339 9.76 -11.78 -9.37
N ILE A 340 9.39 -13.00 -9.78
CA ILE A 340 9.99 -13.71 -10.91
C ILE A 340 9.74 -12.95 -12.21
N ASP A 341 8.49 -12.55 -12.49
CA ASP A 341 8.11 -11.84 -13.70
C ASP A 341 8.84 -10.48 -13.81
N TYR A 342 9.13 -9.85 -12.67
CA TYR A 342 9.94 -8.62 -12.61
C TYR A 342 11.45 -8.84 -12.69
N SER A 343 11.92 -10.08 -12.52
CA SER A 343 13.33 -10.39 -12.52
C SER A 343 13.82 -10.69 -13.94
N ASN A 344 14.85 -9.98 -14.40
CA ASN A 344 15.46 -10.26 -15.71
C ASN A 344 16.47 -11.42 -15.61
N LEU A 345 16.00 -12.58 -15.13
CA LEU A 345 16.85 -13.74 -14.82
C LEU A 345 16.86 -14.76 -15.98
N PRO A 346 17.98 -15.50 -16.19
CA PRO A 346 18.03 -16.55 -17.20
C PRO A 346 16.99 -17.65 -16.96
N SER A 347 16.38 -18.19 -18.01
CA SER A 347 15.33 -19.23 -17.91
C SER A 347 15.79 -20.48 -17.14
N SER A 348 17.08 -20.84 -17.22
CA SER A 348 17.67 -21.94 -16.45
C SER A 348 17.63 -21.72 -14.94
N PHE A 349 17.65 -20.46 -14.50
CA PHE A 349 17.52 -20.06 -13.11
C PHE A 349 16.04 -20.00 -12.71
N LEU A 350 15.20 -19.38 -13.55
CA LEU A 350 13.76 -19.27 -13.34
C LEU A 350 13.08 -20.62 -13.09
N ASN A 351 13.45 -21.65 -13.86
CA ASN A 351 12.87 -22.99 -13.73
C ASN A 351 13.19 -23.70 -12.40
N LYS A 352 14.17 -23.20 -11.63
CA LYS A 352 14.55 -23.75 -10.32
C LYS A 352 13.90 -23.02 -9.15
N ILE A 353 13.50 -21.76 -9.32
CA ILE A 353 13.00 -20.92 -8.23
C ILE A 353 11.74 -21.51 -7.57
N PRO A 354 10.70 -21.98 -8.30
CA PRO A 354 9.52 -22.57 -7.68
C PRO A 354 9.85 -23.82 -6.86
N LYS A 355 10.70 -24.72 -7.41
CA LYS A 355 11.12 -25.94 -6.71
C LYS A 355 11.92 -25.63 -5.45
N HIS A 356 12.79 -24.63 -5.51
CA HIS A 356 13.58 -24.18 -4.37
C HIS A 356 12.68 -23.55 -3.28
N TYR A 357 11.68 -22.76 -3.68
CA TYR A 357 10.68 -22.22 -2.76
C TYR A 357 9.86 -23.33 -2.08
N GLU A 358 9.34 -24.30 -2.83
CA GLU A 358 8.61 -25.45 -2.27
C GLU A 358 9.48 -26.26 -1.31
N TYR A 359 10.74 -26.49 -1.67
CA TYR A 359 11.68 -27.18 -0.79
C TYR A 359 11.90 -26.40 0.52
N ILE A 360 12.17 -25.10 0.44
CA ILE A 360 12.41 -24.28 1.64
C ILE A 360 11.19 -24.24 2.54
N THR A 361 10.01 -24.03 1.97
CA THR A 361 8.76 -23.93 2.73
C THR A 361 8.29 -25.25 3.32
N SER A 362 8.72 -26.39 2.73
CA SER A 362 8.34 -27.73 3.18
C SER A 362 9.36 -28.36 4.15
N TYR A 363 10.63 -27.94 4.11
CA TYR A 363 11.73 -28.54 4.90
C TYR A 363 12.41 -27.57 5.88
N TYR A 364 11.78 -26.43 6.17
CA TYR A 364 12.37 -25.38 7.02
C TYR A 364 12.73 -25.83 8.44
N GLN A 365 12.02 -26.83 8.99
CA GLN A 365 12.30 -27.36 10.34
C GLN A 365 13.67 -28.05 10.42
N GLY A 366 14.19 -28.55 9.29
CA GLY A 366 15.53 -29.15 9.20
C GLY A 366 16.65 -28.12 9.13
N ASP A 367 16.35 -26.85 8.83
CA ASP A 367 17.31 -25.75 8.66
C ASP A 367 17.18 -24.74 9.82
N LYS A 368 17.66 -25.15 11.00
CA LYS A 368 17.57 -24.38 12.25
C LYS A 368 18.14 -22.96 12.11
N ILE A 369 19.23 -22.79 11.36
CA ILE A 369 19.90 -21.50 11.17
C ILE A 369 19.00 -20.53 10.39
N ARG A 370 18.37 -21.00 9.32
CA ARG A 370 17.43 -20.18 8.54
C ARG A 370 16.20 -19.81 9.35
N LEU A 371 15.64 -20.76 10.11
CA LEU A 371 14.48 -20.52 10.96
C LEU A 371 14.77 -19.47 12.05
N GLU A 372 15.90 -19.57 12.75
CA GLU A 372 16.30 -18.59 13.77
C GLU A 372 16.49 -17.18 13.18
N ARG A 373 17.10 -17.08 11.99
CA ARG A 373 17.27 -15.81 11.28
C ARG A 373 15.92 -15.19 10.88
N ALA A 374 15.01 -16.02 10.36
CA ALA A 374 13.68 -15.60 9.94
C ALA A 374 12.85 -15.07 11.12
N LEU A 375 12.83 -15.81 12.23
CA LEU A 375 12.12 -15.41 13.46
C LEU A 375 12.67 -14.11 14.07
N LYS A 376 14.00 -13.92 14.03
CA LYS A 376 14.64 -12.68 14.51
C LYS A 376 14.22 -11.44 13.72
N ARG A 377 13.98 -11.58 12.41
CA ARG A 377 13.57 -10.46 11.54
C ARG A 377 12.15 -9.98 11.82
N ILE A 378 11.26 -10.89 12.20
CA ILE A 378 9.82 -10.59 12.39
C ILE A 378 9.49 -10.16 13.82
N LYS A 379 10.49 -10.12 14.72
CA LYS A 379 10.38 -9.62 16.11
C LYS A 379 9.22 -10.26 16.90
N ILE A 380 9.02 -11.57 16.76
CA ILE A 380 8.04 -12.31 17.58
C ILE A 380 8.51 -12.24 19.06
N LYS A 381 7.71 -11.60 19.93
CA LYS A 381 8.04 -11.41 21.36
C LYS A 381 7.35 -12.45 22.24
N GLY A 382 8.10 -13.04 23.17
CA GLY A 382 7.58 -13.53 24.46
C GLY A 382 7.03 -14.96 24.52
N THR A 383 6.67 -15.59 23.40
CA THR A 383 6.15 -16.97 23.36
C THR A 383 6.78 -17.80 22.24
N ALA A 384 6.79 -19.13 22.40
CA ALA A 384 7.24 -20.03 21.33
C ALA A 384 6.35 -19.85 20.08
N PRO A 385 6.93 -19.66 18.88
CA PRO A 385 6.16 -19.39 17.66
C PRO A 385 5.35 -20.63 17.24
N THR A 386 4.14 -20.41 16.76
CA THR A 386 3.29 -21.44 16.16
C THR A 386 3.88 -21.94 14.83
N GLU A 387 3.44 -23.12 14.38
CA GLU A 387 3.88 -23.68 13.09
C GLU A 387 3.60 -22.72 11.92
N THR A 388 2.44 -22.08 11.95
CA THR A 388 2.06 -21.06 10.97
C THR A 388 3.00 -19.85 11.02
N GLU A 389 3.30 -19.30 12.20
CA GLU A 389 4.23 -18.16 12.33
C GLU A 389 5.66 -18.52 11.89
N MET A 390 6.10 -19.76 12.14
CA MET A 390 7.39 -20.26 11.65
C MET A 390 7.41 -20.35 10.11
N GLN A 391 6.34 -20.87 9.49
CA GLN A 391 6.20 -20.93 8.04
C GLN A 391 6.14 -19.53 7.41
N GLU A 392 5.35 -18.62 7.98
CA GLU A 392 5.27 -17.22 7.55
C GLU A 392 6.63 -16.55 7.59
N ALA A 393 7.38 -16.79 8.67
CA ALA A 393 8.69 -16.20 8.84
C ALA A 393 9.67 -16.64 7.77
N VAL A 394 9.69 -17.93 7.47
CA VAL A 394 10.57 -18.51 6.45
C VAL A 394 10.21 -18.02 5.05
N ILE A 395 8.92 -17.90 4.75
CA ILE A 395 8.44 -17.39 3.45
C ILE A 395 8.85 -15.93 3.27
N LEU A 396 8.59 -15.08 4.27
CA LEU A 396 8.98 -13.67 4.24
C LEU A 396 10.49 -13.50 4.11
N ASP A 397 11.28 -14.26 4.88
CA ASP A 397 12.75 -14.24 4.80
C ASP A 397 13.26 -14.60 3.40
N TYR A 398 12.62 -15.58 2.75
CA TYR A 398 12.93 -16.00 1.39
C TYR A 398 12.62 -14.90 0.36
N LEU A 399 11.41 -14.33 0.41
CA LEU A 399 10.99 -13.25 -0.51
C LEU A 399 11.89 -12.02 -0.36
N ILE A 400 12.19 -11.62 0.88
CA ILE A 400 13.08 -10.49 1.16
C ILE A 400 14.49 -10.76 0.59
N GLN A 401 15.04 -11.95 0.79
CA GLN A 401 16.34 -12.33 0.21
C GLN A 401 16.31 -12.37 -1.31
N PHE A 402 15.22 -12.85 -1.90
CA PHE A 402 15.07 -12.90 -3.35
C PHE A 402 15.16 -11.49 -3.95
N VAL A 403 14.40 -10.54 -3.40
CA VAL A 403 14.42 -9.16 -3.85
C VAL A 403 15.78 -8.50 -3.58
N GLN A 404 16.36 -8.70 -2.40
CA GLN A 404 17.66 -8.12 -2.07
C GLN A 404 18.77 -8.61 -3.01
N ASN A 405 18.85 -9.91 -3.25
CA ASN A 405 19.97 -10.49 -4.01
C ASN A 405 19.82 -10.31 -5.51
N TYR A 406 18.62 -10.52 -6.05
CA TYR A 406 18.42 -10.65 -7.50
C TYR A 406 17.78 -9.44 -8.16
N ILE A 407 17.05 -8.61 -7.40
CA ILE A 407 16.40 -7.41 -7.93
C ILE A 407 17.21 -6.16 -7.54
N VAL A 408 17.46 -5.96 -6.24
CA VAL A 408 18.15 -4.77 -5.71
C VAL A 408 19.65 -4.81 -6.01
N ASN A 409 20.32 -5.91 -5.66
CA ASN A 409 21.77 -6.04 -5.85
C ASN A 409 22.17 -6.45 -7.28
N LYS A 410 21.19 -6.72 -8.17
CA LYS A 410 21.37 -7.19 -9.55
C LYS A 410 22.47 -8.27 -9.67
N MET A 411 22.57 -9.20 -8.72
CA MET A 411 23.61 -10.23 -8.77
C MET A 411 23.47 -11.04 -10.06
N LYS A 412 24.60 -11.31 -10.74
CA LYS A 412 24.62 -12.24 -11.88
C LYS A 412 24.19 -13.61 -11.37
N ALA A 413 22.98 -14.02 -11.72
CA ALA A 413 22.43 -15.29 -11.26
C ALA A 413 23.16 -16.48 -11.90
N ASN A 414 23.86 -17.27 -11.09
CA ASN A 414 24.40 -18.56 -11.52
C ASN A 414 23.41 -19.67 -11.12
N PRO A 415 22.95 -20.52 -12.05
CA PRO A 415 22.06 -21.65 -11.74
C PRO A 415 22.59 -22.64 -10.69
N LYS A 416 23.89 -22.59 -10.35
CA LYS A 416 24.51 -23.38 -9.28
C LYS A 416 24.27 -22.80 -7.87
N ASP A 417 23.91 -21.52 -7.77
CA ASP A 417 23.68 -20.85 -6.48
C ASP A 417 22.35 -21.26 -5.83
N LEU A 418 21.41 -21.76 -6.64
CA LEU A 418 20.20 -22.44 -6.17
C LEU A 418 20.46 -23.95 -6.08
N VAL A 419 20.92 -24.38 -4.91
CA VAL A 419 21.05 -25.80 -4.58
C VAL A 419 19.67 -26.32 -4.17
N VAL A 420 18.95 -26.87 -5.15
CA VAL A 420 17.81 -27.75 -4.86
C VAL A 420 18.40 -29.15 -4.69
N PRO A 421 18.23 -29.82 -3.53
CA PRO A 421 18.62 -31.21 -3.41
C PRO A 421 17.94 -32.00 -4.52
N GLU A 422 18.72 -32.71 -5.33
CA GLU A 422 18.15 -33.61 -6.32
C GLU A 422 17.43 -34.74 -5.58
N GLU A 423 16.12 -34.64 -5.43
CA GLU A 423 15.29 -35.81 -5.16
C GLU A 423 15.38 -36.72 -6.39
N LYS A 424 16.25 -37.72 -6.29
CA LYS A 424 16.15 -38.92 -7.11
C LYS A 424 14.87 -39.65 -6.73
N THR A 425 13.88 -39.59 -7.61
CA THR A 425 12.87 -40.64 -7.73
C THR A 425 12.68 -40.94 -9.20
N ASP A 426 13.58 -41.77 -9.74
CA ASP A 426 13.22 -42.63 -10.86
C ASP A 426 12.19 -43.64 -10.34
N LEU A 427 11.06 -43.75 -11.03
CA LEU A 427 10.02 -44.74 -10.77
C LEU A 427 10.06 -45.79 -11.89
N ASP A 428 10.19 -47.04 -11.48
CA ASP A 428 10.28 -48.23 -12.32
C ASP A 428 8.88 -48.55 -12.86
N ILE A 429 8.57 -48.11 -14.09
CA ILE A 429 7.35 -48.47 -14.81
C ILE A 429 7.66 -49.73 -15.61
N SER A 430 6.82 -50.76 -15.51
CA SER A 430 7.03 -51.97 -16.30
C SER A 430 6.93 -51.66 -17.80
N LEU A 431 7.66 -52.41 -18.63
CA LEU A 431 7.62 -52.25 -20.10
C LEU A 431 6.18 -52.30 -20.66
N ALA A 432 5.32 -53.15 -20.12
CA ALA A 432 3.93 -53.28 -20.53
C ALA A 432 3.08 -52.04 -20.21
N GLU A 433 3.33 -51.38 -19.07
CA GLU A 433 2.65 -50.14 -18.70
C GLU A 433 3.11 -48.97 -19.57
N ARG A 434 4.41 -48.92 -19.90
CA ARG A 434 4.97 -47.90 -20.81
C ARG A 434 4.40 -48.02 -22.23
N ASP A 435 4.33 -49.23 -22.78
CA ASP A 435 3.75 -49.46 -24.11
C ASP A 435 2.30 -48.97 -24.20
N ILE A 436 1.54 -49.11 -23.11
CA ILE A 436 0.14 -48.69 -23.08
C ILE A 436 0.00 -47.18 -22.95
N ILE A 437 0.86 -46.53 -22.17
CA ILE A 437 0.95 -45.06 -22.12
C ILE A 437 1.23 -44.50 -23.52
N ASP A 438 2.14 -45.12 -24.27
CA ASP A 438 2.46 -44.71 -25.65
C ASP A 438 1.28 -44.92 -26.61
N MET A 439 0.51 -46.00 -26.44
CA MET A 439 -0.72 -46.24 -27.21
C MET A 439 -1.82 -45.22 -26.89
N ILE A 440 -1.96 -44.81 -25.63
CA ILE A 440 -2.90 -43.75 -25.20
C ILE A 440 -2.50 -42.41 -25.83
N ASP A 441 -1.20 -42.06 -25.83
CA ASP A 441 -0.70 -40.85 -26.50
C ASP A 441 -1.03 -40.86 -28.00
N ALA A 442 -0.78 -41.99 -28.66
CA ALA A 442 -1.07 -42.15 -30.09
C ALA A 442 -2.57 -42.04 -30.42
N ALA A 443 -3.46 -42.51 -29.53
CA ALA A 443 -4.91 -42.40 -29.70
C ALA A 443 -5.38 -40.95 -29.50
N ILE A 444 -4.89 -40.28 -28.45
CA ILE A 444 -5.19 -38.87 -28.16
C ILE A 444 -4.73 -37.96 -29.29
N ARG A 445 -3.51 -38.13 -29.81
CA ARG A 445 -3.03 -37.37 -30.96
C ARG A 445 -3.86 -37.60 -32.22
N ARG A 446 -4.41 -38.80 -32.42
CA ARG A 446 -5.32 -39.09 -33.54
C ARG A 446 -6.68 -38.42 -33.35
N GLY A 447 -7.23 -38.43 -32.14
CA GLY A 447 -8.46 -37.70 -31.79
C GLY A 447 -8.32 -36.19 -31.99
N ILE A 448 -7.24 -35.58 -31.49
CA ILE A 448 -6.95 -34.13 -31.61
C ILE A 448 -6.76 -33.68 -33.07
N ARG A 449 -6.34 -34.58 -33.97
CA ARG A 449 -6.20 -34.30 -35.41
C ARG A 449 -7.53 -34.37 -36.17
N SER A 450 -8.58 -34.93 -35.57
CA SER A 450 -9.92 -34.91 -36.17
C SER A 450 -10.51 -33.50 -36.04
N GLN A 451 -10.89 -32.88 -37.16
CA GLN A 451 -11.53 -31.56 -37.18
C GLN A 451 -13.00 -31.59 -36.70
N ASP A 452 -13.60 -32.77 -36.65
CA ASP A 452 -14.95 -32.97 -36.12
C ASP A 452 -14.86 -33.41 -34.64
N LYS A 453 -15.43 -32.58 -33.76
CA LYS A 453 -15.49 -32.80 -32.30
C LYS A 453 -16.15 -34.13 -31.97
N ARG A 454 -17.29 -34.48 -32.59
CA ARG A 454 -17.99 -35.75 -32.32
C ARG A 454 -17.17 -36.96 -32.74
N ARG A 455 -16.46 -36.85 -33.86
CA ARG A 455 -15.57 -37.92 -34.34
C ARG A 455 -14.31 -38.05 -33.48
N ALA A 456 -13.76 -36.94 -32.99
CA ALA A 456 -12.63 -36.94 -32.04
C ALA A 456 -13.00 -37.66 -30.74
N TYR A 457 -14.19 -37.35 -30.19
CA TYR A 457 -14.72 -38.02 -29.01
C TYR A 457 -14.92 -39.52 -29.22
N HIS A 458 -15.54 -39.91 -30.32
CA HIS A 458 -15.79 -41.33 -30.62
C HIS A 458 -14.47 -42.11 -30.75
N ILE A 459 -13.47 -41.56 -31.45
CA ILE A 459 -12.15 -42.20 -31.59
C ILE A 459 -11.48 -42.37 -30.22
N LEU A 460 -11.60 -41.37 -29.36
CA LEU A 460 -10.98 -41.39 -28.04
C LEU A 460 -11.66 -42.37 -27.10
N GLU A 461 -12.98 -42.35 -27.06
CA GLU A 461 -13.78 -43.28 -26.26
C GLU A 461 -13.49 -44.73 -26.65
N GLU A 462 -13.54 -45.06 -27.94
CA GLU A 462 -13.31 -46.42 -28.43
C GLU A 462 -11.89 -46.93 -28.11
N GLN A 463 -10.87 -46.11 -28.33
CA GLN A 463 -9.48 -46.49 -28.11
C GLN A 463 -9.14 -46.59 -26.62
N ILE A 464 -9.62 -45.66 -25.79
CA ILE A 464 -9.35 -45.67 -24.35
C ILE A 464 -10.10 -46.79 -23.67
N SER A 465 -11.34 -47.09 -24.06
CA SER A 465 -12.06 -48.27 -23.57
C SER A 465 -11.34 -49.57 -23.95
N SER A 466 -10.79 -49.68 -25.16
CA SER A 466 -9.98 -50.83 -25.58
C SER A 466 -8.69 -50.98 -24.74
N LEU A 467 -7.98 -49.88 -24.52
CA LEU A 467 -6.73 -49.86 -23.73
C LEU A 467 -6.99 -50.11 -22.25
N TYR A 468 -8.10 -49.61 -21.71
CA TYR A 468 -8.57 -49.89 -20.36
C TYR A 468 -8.83 -51.38 -20.17
N GLN A 469 -9.57 -52.03 -21.09
CA GLN A 469 -9.81 -53.48 -21.01
C GLN A 469 -8.51 -54.29 -21.11
N ARG A 470 -7.56 -53.87 -21.95
CA ARG A 470 -6.26 -54.53 -22.08
C ARG A 470 -5.44 -54.42 -20.79
N MET A 471 -5.41 -53.26 -20.15
CA MET A 471 -4.76 -53.03 -18.86
C MET A 471 -5.42 -53.78 -17.71
N LEU A 472 -6.76 -53.84 -17.73
CA LEU A 472 -7.51 -54.58 -16.72
C LEU A 472 -7.21 -56.07 -16.78
N ASN A 473 -7.09 -56.63 -17.99
CA ASN A 473 -6.68 -58.01 -18.17
C ASN A 473 -5.23 -58.28 -17.71
N LEU A 474 -4.35 -57.29 -17.83
CA LEU A 474 -2.94 -57.41 -17.41
C LEU A 474 -2.74 -57.27 -15.90
N THR A 475 -3.41 -56.29 -15.28
CA THR A 475 -3.19 -55.92 -13.87
C THR A 475 -4.19 -56.56 -12.91
N GLN A 476 -5.33 -57.03 -13.43
CA GLN A 476 -6.50 -57.51 -12.68
C GLN A 476 -6.99 -56.55 -11.57
N ASN A 477 -6.61 -55.27 -11.63
CA ASN A 477 -6.94 -54.27 -10.63
C ASN A 477 -7.29 -52.94 -11.30
N GLU A 478 -8.58 -52.60 -11.28
CA GLU A 478 -9.11 -51.39 -11.91
C GLU A 478 -8.50 -50.08 -11.35
N LEU A 479 -8.10 -50.05 -10.07
CA LEU A 479 -7.45 -48.87 -9.48
C LEU A 479 -6.06 -48.66 -10.10
N SER A 480 -5.28 -49.73 -10.26
CA SER A 480 -3.98 -49.69 -10.94
C SER A 480 -4.12 -49.26 -12.40
N VAL A 481 -5.19 -49.67 -13.09
CA VAL A 481 -5.48 -49.20 -14.45
C VAL A 481 -5.76 -47.69 -14.46
N GLY A 482 -6.60 -47.21 -13.55
CA GLY A 482 -6.90 -45.78 -13.41
C GLY A 482 -5.65 -44.95 -13.09
N GLU A 483 -4.78 -45.45 -12.20
CA GLU A 483 -3.50 -44.83 -11.84
C GLU A 483 -2.59 -44.68 -13.06
N VAL A 484 -2.41 -45.75 -13.85
CA VAL A 484 -1.53 -45.75 -15.02
C VAL A 484 -2.08 -44.85 -16.13
N ILE A 485 -3.39 -44.85 -16.35
CA ILE A 485 -4.02 -43.98 -17.36
C ILE A 485 -3.89 -42.51 -16.97
N ILE A 486 -4.20 -42.16 -15.72
CA ILE A 486 -4.07 -40.78 -15.24
C ILE A 486 -2.60 -40.37 -15.24
N TYR A 487 -1.70 -41.21 -14.74
CA TYR A 487 -0.27 -40.96 -14.81
C TYR A 487 0.21 -40.73 -16.25
N GLY A 488 -0.20 -41.59 -17.20
CA GLY A 488 0.13 -41.46 -18.62
C GLY A 488 -0.35 -40.15 -19.21
N ILE A 489 -1.61 -39.77 -18.96
CA ILE A 489 -2.21 -38.51 -19.40
C ILE A 489 -1.41 -37.32 -18.85
N PHE A 490 -1.08 -37.29 -17.56
CA PHE A 490 -0.35 -36.18 -16.96
C PHE A 490 1.11 -36.10 -17.43
N ASN A 491 1.78 -37.25 -17.57
CA ASN A 491 3.16 -37.32 -18.03
C ASN A 491 3.30 -36.86 -19.50
N MET A 492 2.31 -37.14 -20.36
CA MET A 492 2.26 -36.61 -21.72
C MET A 492 2.27 -35.08 -21.79
N TYR A 493 1.74 -34.40 -20.77
CA TYR A 493 1.75 -32.95 -20.67
C TYR A 493 3.00 -32.40 -19.95
N GLY A 494 4.02 -33.24 -19.75
CA GLY A 494 5.22 -32.88 -19.01
C GLY A 494 5.01 -32.67 -17.51
N ILE A 495 3.82 -33.04 -17.01
CA ILE A 495 3.46 -32.90 -15.60
C ILE A 495 3.90 -34.18 -14.89
N LYS A 496 5.04 -34.10 -14.19
CA LYS A 496 5.54 -35.19 -13.36
C LYS A 496 4.67 -35.31 -12.11
N ILE A 497 3.72 -36.24 -12.12
CA ILE A 497 2.97 -36.63 -10.92
C ILE A 497 3.49 -37.97 -10.40
N SER A 498 3.58 -38.16 -9.08
CA SER A 498 3.88 -39.47 -8.52
C SER A 498 2.65 -40.38 -8.63
N ARG A 499 2.87 -41.70 -8.69
CA ARG A 499 1.77 -42.70 -8.69
C ARG A 499 0.84 -42.51 -7.50
N GLN A 500 1.40 -42.20 -6.33
CA GLN A 500 0.65 -41.89 -5.11
C GLN A 500 -0.25 -40.66 -5.27
N LYS A 501 0.22 -39.59 -5.92
CA LYS A 501 -0.62 -38.41 -6.23
C LYS A 501 -1.73 -38.72 -7.23
N ALA A 502 -1.47 -39.57 -8.24
CA ALA A 502 -2.50 -40.02 -9.16
C ALA A 502 -3.58 -40.83 -8.42
N GLN A 503 -3.18 -41.72 -7.51
CA GLN A 503 -4.06 -42.51 -6.67
C GLN A 503 -4.90 -41.64 -5.73
N GLU A 504 -4.27 -40.66 -5.05
CA GLU A 504 -4.97 -39.68 -4.21
C GLU A 504 -6.00 -38.88 -5.00
N PHE A 505 -5.68 -38.51 -6.25
CA PHE A 505 -6.62 -37.81 -7.13
C PHE A 505 -7.86 -38.66 -7.43
N ILE A 506 -7.66 -39.94 -7.77
CA ILE A 506 -8.75 -40.90 -8.03
C ILE A 506 -9.61 -41.07 -6.77
N LEU A 507 -8.98 -41.35 -5.63
CA LEU A 507 -9.66 -41.58 -4.36
C LEU A 507 -10.43 -40.34 -3.89
N LYS A 508 -9.85 -39.15 -4.06
CA LYS A 508 -10.51 -37.87 -3.73
C LYS A 508 -11.72 -37.64 -4.63
N HIS A 509 -11.64 -38.01 -5.91
CA HIS A 509 -12.77 -37.90 -6.84
C HIS A 509 -13.88 -38.91 -6.51
N PHE A 510 -13.55 -40.16 -6.19
CA PHE A 510 -14.53 -41.17 -5.73
C PHE A 510 -15.22 -40.76 -4.43
N LYS A 511 -14.47 -40.20 -3.49
CA LYS A 511 -15.02 -39.66 -2.24
C LYS A 511 -16.00 -38.50 -2.52
N ARG A 512 -15.70 -37.61 -3.47
CA ARG A 512 -16.60 -36.52 -3.88
C ARG A 512 -17.88 -37.02 -4.54
N MET A 513 -17.81 -38.14 -5.25
CA MET A 513 -19.00 -38.79 -5.84
C MET A 513 -19.75 -39.67 -4.84
N ASN A 514 -19.28 -39.76 -3.59
CA ASN A 514 -19.86 -40.54 -2.50
C ASN A 514 -20.01 -42.04 -2.82
N VAL A 515 -19.00 -42.60 -3.50
CA VAL A 515 -19.00 -44.00 -3.96
C VAL A 515 -18.02 -44.82 -3.11
N SER A 516 -18.48 -45.95 -2.55
CA SER A 516 -17.59 -46.92 -1.91
C SER A 516 -16.88 -47.79 -2.95
N LEU A 517 -15.61 -48.12 -2.72
CA LEU A 517 -14.74 -48.85 -3.66
C LEU A 517 -15.23 -50.28 -3.98
N GLU A 518 -16.18 -50.83 -3.22
CA GLU A 518 -16.52 -52.26 -3.26
C GLU A 518 -17.63 -52.64 -4.25
N THR A 519 -18.33 -51.70 -4.91
CA THR A 519 -19.46 -52.06 -5.81
C THR A 519 -19.50 -51.33 -7.16
N SER A 520 -19.30 -52.12 -8.23
CA SER A 520 -19.45 -51.79 -9.66
C SER A 520 -18.50 -50.73 -10.23
N THR A 521 -17.25 -51.15 -10.38
CA THR A 521 -16.07 -50.32 -10.62
C THR A 521 -15.91 -49.92 -12.12
N LYS A 522 -16.26 -50.83 -13.04
CA LYS A 522 -16.07 -50.69 -14.50
C LYS A 522 -16.74 -49.47 -15.16
N LYS A 523 -18.07 -49.34 -15.06
CA LYS A 523 -18.83 -48.21 -15.67
C LYS A 523 -18.46 -46.83 -15.08
N ARG A 524 -17.82 -46.81 -13.91
CA ARG A 524 -17.62 -45.60 -13.11
C ARG A 524 -16.22 -45.02 -13.28
N ILE A 525 -15.19 -45.85 -13.43
CA ILE A 525 -13.87 -45.39 -13.87
C ILE A 525 -13.91 -44.89 -15.31
N ASP A 526 -14.66 -45.58 -16.18
CA ASP A 526 -14.92 -45.11 -17.55
C ASP A 526 -15.50 -43.68 -17.54
N SER A 527 -16.46 -43.38 -16.65
CA SER A 527 -17.04 -42.04 -16.49
C SER A 527 -16.03 -40.97 -16.01
N VAL A 528 -15.12 -41.32 -15.10
CA VAL A 528 -14.09 -40.38 -14.59
C VAL A 528 -13.05 -40.09 -15.66
N VAL A 529 -12.58 -41.12 -16.35
CA VAL A 529 -11.61 -40.99 -17.45
C VAL A 529 -12.25 -40.23 -18.61
N GLN A 530 -13.48 -40.58 -19.00
CA GLN A 530 -14.24 -39.85 -20.04
C GLN A 530 -14.45 -38.38 -19.67
N LYS A 531 -14.84 -38.05 -18.44
CA LYS A 531 -15.02 -36.64 -18.02
C LYS A 531 -13.72 -35.85 -18.02
N ALA A 532 -12.63 -36.45 -17.55
CA ALA A 532 -11.32 -35.81 -17.56
C ALA A 532 -10.85 -35.51 -19.00
N LEU A 533 -11.12 -36.43 -19.93
CA LEU A 533 -10.83 -36.24 -21.35
C LEU A 533 -11.79 -35.27 -22.04
N CYS A 534 -13.08 -35.25 -21.64
CA CYS A 534 -14.07 -34.34 -22.20
C CYS A 534 -13.77 -32.88 -21.94
N ILE A 535 -13.37 -32.56 -20.72
CA ILE A 535 -12.98 -31.21 -20.32
C ILE A 535 -11.82 -30.71 -21.20
N GLU A 536 -10.81 -31.56 -21.44
CA GLU A 536 -9.61 -31.19 -22.19
C GLU A 536 -9.84 -31.05 -23.71
N ILE A 537 -10.64 -31.94 -24.30
CA ILE A 537 -11.01 -31.87 -25.73
C ILE A 537 -11.84 -30.60 -25.98
N GLU A 538 -12.69 -30.22 -25.03
CA GLU A 538 -13.43 -28.96 -25.09
C GLU A 538 -12.51 -27.76 -25.12
N GLU A 539 -11.55 -27.67 -24.20
CA GLU A 539 -10.62 -26.54 -24.12
C GLU A 539 -9.74 -26.43 -25.37
N LYS A 540 -9.19 -27.54 -25.89
CA LYS A 540 -8.25 -27.48 -27.03
C LYS A 540 -8.88 -27.41 -28.41
N ILE A 541 -10.11 -27.91 -28.60
CA ILE A 541 -10.85 -27.69 -29.86
C ILE A 541 -11.40 -26.26 -29.90
N LEU A 542 -11.83 -25.70 -28.77
CA LEU A 542 -12.25 -24.30 -28.66
C LEU A 542 -11.08 -23.35 -28.98
N ASP A 543 -9.87 -23.64 -28.47
CA ASP A 543 -8.67 -22.82 -28.76
C ASP A 543 -8.21 -22.84 -30.22
N ARG A 544 -8.53 -23.89 -30.99
CA ARG A 544 -8.17 -23.98 -32.42
C ARG A 544 -9.20 -23.39 -33.37
N ASN A 545 -10.47 -23.29 -32.97
CA ASN A 545 -11.53 -22.64 -33.77
C ASN A 545 -11.67 -21.13 -33.47
N ILE A 546 -10.86 -20.58 -32.57
CA ILE A 546 -10.74 -19.14 -32.25
C ILE A 546 -9.51 -18.51 -32.96
N LYS A 547 -8.93 -19.17 -33.96
CA LYS A 547 -7.90 -18.60 -34.84
C LYS A 547 -8.32 -18.56 -36.30
#